data_AF-C9S5E5-F1
#
_entry.id   AF-C9S5E5-F1
#
_cell.length_a   1.000
_cell.length_b   1.000
_cell.length_c   1.000
_cell.angle_alpha   90.00
_cell.angle_beta   90.00
_cell.angle_gamma   90.00
#
_symmetry.space_group_name_H-M   'P 1'
#
loop_
_entity.id
_entity.type
_entity.pdbx_description
1 polymer ?
#
loop_
_entity_poly.entity_id
_entity_poly.type
_entity_poly.pdbx_seq_one_letter_code
_entity_poly.pdbx_strand_id
1 'polypeptide(L)'
;MSSPTSRRHRNRGSSDEHGIFDDAKTYYTSERHNNRAGPHEPSTSHGRRFLVNVQSTLDSLQEQEDTDGNMQITIEDEGPKVITLRTAGSAGHNKFDIRGTYMLSNLLQELVLAKEYGREQIILDEGRLNENPVNRLSRMVSDHFWDGLTRRIDASTVEIAAKDPKDWTDNPRPRIYVPVGAPEQYEFYLQVAKDRPEINLDVQLLPEVITPELVRGMNDKPGLLAVAMEKVKDEKTGEETLKGLPFVVPGGRFNELYGWDSYMTSLGLLVNDRVQLAKSIVLNFCFCIEHYGKILNATRSYYLCRSQPPFLTDMALRVYEKIKHEPDAKDFLRTSLLAAMKEYHSVWVAEPRLDPVTGLSRYRPEGKGVPPETEADHFVHVLEPYAAKHGMTWQEFVKAYNAEDVKEPELDEYFMHDRAVRESGHDTSYRLEKVCANLATIDLNSLTLQV
;
A
#
# COMPACT_ATOMS: atom_id res chain seq x y z
N MET A 1 38.57 -15.06 63.89
CA MET A 1 37.36 -15.17 63.06
C MET A 1 37.33 -13.98 62.14
N SER A 2 37.36 -14.25 60.85
CA SER A 2 37.84 -13.39 59.78
C SER A 2 36.76 -12.44 59.27
N SER A 3 37.13 -11.19 58.96
CA SER A 3 36.40 -10.34 58.02
C SER A 3 36.34 -11.01 56.64
N PRO A 4 35.32 -10.72 55.80
CA PRO A 4 35.52 -9.65 54.80
C PRO A 4 34.21 -8.92 54.38
N THR A 5 34.26 -7.59 54.22
CA THR A 5 34.22 -6.81 52.95
C THR A 5 32.85 -6.33 52.43
N SER A 6 32.68 -5.01 52.54
CA SER A 6 32.06 -4.04 51.61
C SER A 6 31.66 -4.56 50.21
N ARG A 7 30.39 -4.35 49.84
CA ARG A 7 29.97 -4.13 48.45
C ARG A 7 29.40 -2.71 48.30
N ARG A 8 30.14 -1.86 47.59
CA ARG A 8 29.64 -0.60 47.01
C ARG A 8 28.57 -0.90 45.96
N HIS A 9 27.39 -0.32 46.11
CA HIS A 9 26.43 -0.19 45.01
C HIS A 9 27.03 0.69 43.90
N ARG A 10 27.15 0.13 42.69
CA ARG A 10 27.31 0.92 41.47
C ARG A 10 25.92 1.19 40.91
N ASN A 11 25.55 2.47 40.87
CA ASN A 11 24.51 2.99 39.98
C ASN A 11 24.84 2.57 38.54
N ARG A 12 23.87 1.96 37.86
CA ARG A 12 23.77 1.96 36.40
C ARG A 12 22.46 2.67 36.06
N GLY A 13 22.58 3.87 35.50
CA GLY A 13 21.47 4.49 34.79
C GLY A 13 21.20 3.68 33.52
N SER A 14 19.95 3.29 33.32
CA SER A 14 19.44 2.78 32.05
C SER A 14 18.93 3.99 31.27
N SER A 15 19.63 4.37 30.21
CA SER A 15 19.10 5.21 29.15
C SER A 15 18.66 4.26 28.05
N ASP A 16 17.38 3.87 28.09
CA ASP A 16 16.74 3.11 27.01
C ASP A 16 16.29 4.11 25.94
N GLU A 17 17.10 4.23 24.89
CA GLU A 17 16.78 4.94 23.64
C GLU A 17 15.94 4.00 22.76
N HIS A 18 14.65 4.30 22.63
CA HIS A 18 13.78 3.71 21.60
C HIS A 18 13.42 4.79 20.58
N GLY A 19 14.35 5.07 19.67
CA GLY A 19 14.08 5.78 18.43
C GLY A 19 13.94 4.76 17.29
N ILE A 20 12.82 4.79 16.58
CA ILE A 20 12.60 3.95 15.39
C ILE A 20 13.41 4.56 14.25
N PHE A 21 14.69 4.20 14.10
CA PHE A 21 15.46 4.21 12.85
C PHE A 21 16.74 3.38 13.05
N ASP A 22 17.15 2.65 11.99
CA ASP A 22 18.51 2.14 11.74
C ASP A 22 18.86 0.67 12.09
N ASP A 23 17.94 -0.28 11.86
CA ASP A 23 18.26 -1.73 11.92
C ASP A 23 18.99 -2.28 10.68
N ALA A 24 19.11 -1.49 9.60
CA ALA A 24 19.85 -1.86 8.39
C ALA A 24 21.37 -1.82 8.56
N LYS A 25 21.89 -1.12 9.59
CA LYS A 25 23.32 -1.21 9.96
C LYS A 25 23.73 -2.64 10.29
N THR A 26 22.84 -3.44 10.88
CA THR A 26 23.09 -4.82 11.27
C THR A 26 23.28 -5.78 10.09
N TYR A 27 22.81 -5.39 8.89
CA TYR A 27 22.79 -6.25 7.70
C TYR A 27 24.19 -6.54 7.12
N TYR A 28 25.19 -5.70 7.43
CA TYR A 28 26.58 -5.86 7.00
C TYR A 28 27.59 -5.98 8.17
N THR A 29 27.14 -6.02 9.44
CA THR A 29 28.04 -5.92 10.61
C THR A 29 28.03 -7.12 11.55
N SER A 30 27.44 -8.27 11.23
CA SER A 30 27.47 -9.42 12.16
C SER A 30 28.82 -10.17 12.14
N GLU A 31 29.81 -9.68 12.89
CA GLU A 31 30.88 -10.54 13.42
C GLU A 31 30.35 -11.26 14.67
N ARG A 32 30.20 -12.59 14.61
CA ARG A 32 29.95 -13.42 15.81
C ARG A 32 31.18 -14.25 16.16
N HIS A 33 31.49 -14.22 17.45
CA HIS A 33 32.65 -14.80 18.13
C HIS A 33 32.88 -16.29 17.86
N ASN A 34 34.16 -16.62 17.66
CA ASN A 34 34.74 -17.96 17.66
C ASN A 34 34.37 -18.78 18.91
N ASN A 35 33.87 -20.00 18.72
CA ASN A 35 34.03 -21.09 19.69
C ASN A 35 34.26 -22.43 18.98
N ARG A 36 35.20 -23.20 19.55
CA ARG A 36 35.83 -24.45 19.10
C ARG A 36 34.91 -25.51 18.47
N ALA A 37 35.34 -26.05 17.32
CA ALA A 37 34.73 -27.19 16.63
C ALA A 37 35.15 -28.56 17.23
N GLY A 38 34.19 -29.48 17.31
CA GLY A 38 34.39 -30.91 17.57
C GLY A 38 34.34 -31.74 16.28
N PRO A 39 34.80 -33.01 16.31
CA PRO A 39 35.03 -33.79 15.10
C PRO A 39 33.75 -34.52 14.68
N HIS A 40 32.83 -33.81 14.04
CA HIS A 40 31.83 -34.32 13.08
C HIS A 40 30.91 -33.15 12.69
N GLU A 41 31.37 -32.31 11.76
CA GLU A 41 30.52 -31.30 11.10
C GLU A 41 30.32 -31.67 9.62
N PRO A 42 29.10 -31.55 9.08
CA PRO A 42 28.88 -31.53 7.64
C PRO A 42 29.56 -30.28 7.05
N SER A 43 30.19 -30.43 5.89
CA SER A 43 31.03 -29.39 5.27
C SER A 43 30.31 -28.04 5.14
N THR A 44 30.66 -27.08 6.01
CA THR A 44 30.33 -25.67 5.85
C THR A 44 31.28 -25.06 4.80
N SER A 45 30.93 -25.22 3.53
CA SER A 45 31.55 -24.45 2.44
C SER A 45 31.31 -22.96 2.71
N HIS A 46 32.29 -22.27 3.28
CA HIS A 46 32.28 -20.81 3.31
C HIS A 46 32.37 -20.32 1.86
N GLY A 47 31.29 -19.74 1.35
CA GLY A 47 31.21 -19.22 -0.02
C GLY A 47 32.31 -18.19 -0.31
N ARG A 48 32.69 -18.03 -1.58
CA ARG A 48 33.67 -17.00 -1.95
C ARG A 48 33.04 -15.63 -1.70
N ARG A 49 33.85 -14.68 -1.24
CA ARG A 49 33.44 -13.28 -1.04
C ARG A 49 34.14 -12.39 -2.04
N PHE A 50 33.42 -11.42 -2.58
CA PHE A 50 33.88 -10.46 -3.58
C PHE A 50 33.98 -9.08 -2.96
N LEU A 51 35.05 -8.35 -3.31
CA LEU A 51 35.19 -6.93 -3.01
C LEU A 51 34.77 -6.17 -4.27
N VAL A 52 33.64 -5.46 -4.20
CA VAL A 52 33.00 -4.84 -5.36
C VAL A 52 32.92 -3.34 -5.15
N ASN A 53 33.39 -2.58 -6.15
CA ASN A 53 33.16 -1.14 -6.22
C ASN A 53 31.85 -0.92 -6.97
N VAL A 54 30.88 -0.31 -6.29
CA VAL A 54 29.48 -0.33 -6.70
C VAL A 54 29.27 0.35 -8.05
N GLN A 55 29.71 1.61 -8.18
CA GLN A 55 29.47 2.37 -9.41
C GLN A 55 30.22 1.78 -10.62
N SER A 56 31.51 1.46 -10.47
CA SER A 56 32.29 0.93 -11.60
C SER A 56 31.80 -0.43 -12.10
N THR A 57 31.30 -1.28 -11.19
CA THR A 57 30.74 -2.59 -11.57
C THR A 57 29.34 -2.45 -12.16
N LEU A 58 28.52 -1.50 -11.69
CA LEU A 58 27.25 -1.17 -12.35
C LEU A 58 27.46 -0.72 -13.79
N ASP A 59 28.38 0.23 -14.02
CA ASP A 59 28.69 0.73 -15.36
C ASP A 59 29.16 -0.40 -16.27
N SER A 60 30.04 -1.29 -15.75
CA SER A 60 30.52 -2.45 -16.51
C SER A 60 29.41 -3.44 -16.85
N LEU A 61 28.48 -3.71 -15.91
CA LEU A 61 27.34 -4.58 -16.17
C LEU A 61 26.40 -3.98 -17.22
N GLN A 62 26.13 -2.68 -17.12
CA GLN A 62 25.24 -1.99 -18.04
C GLN A 62 25.83 -1.92 -19.45
N GLU A 63 27.12 -1.62 -19.59
CA GLU A 63 27.78 -1.58 -20.90
C GLU A 63 27.89 -2.97 -21.57
N GLN A 64 27.98 -4.04 -20.77
CA GLN A 64 28.31 -5.37 -21.28
C GLN A 64 27.08 -6.30 -21.40
N GLU A 65 26.12 -6.21 -20.49
CA GLU A 65 25.07 -7.22 -20.32
C GLU A 65 23.64 -6.68 -20.51
N ASP A 66 23.42 -5.36 -20.47
CA ASP A 66 22.15 -4.69 -20.75
C ASP A 66 22.16 -4.18 -22.21
N THR A 67 21.69 -5.02 -23.13
CA THR A 67 21.83 -4.77 -24.58
C THR A 67 20.72 -3.91 -25.17
N ASP A 68 19.58 -3.80 -24.50
CA ASP A 68 18.45 -2.98 -24.92
C ASP A 68 18.33 -1.66 -24.12
N GLY A 69 19.18 -1.45 -23.12
CA GLY A 69 19.27 -0.22 -22.33
C GLY A 69 18.11 -0.05 -21.34
N ASN A 70 17.45 -1.15 -20.97
CA ASN A 70 16.27 -1.12 -20.09
C ASN A 70 16.63 -1.18 -18.59
N MET A 71 17.92 -1.20 -18.23
CA MET A 71 18.46 -1.35 -16.88
C MET A 71 18.10 -2.69 -16.20
N GLN A 72 17.93 -3.74 -16.99
CA GLN A 72 17.71 -5.11 -16.52
C GLN A 72 18.70 -6.04 -17.20
N ILE A 73 18.92 -7.21 -16.59
CA ILE A 73 19.68 -8.30 -17.22
C ILE A 73 18.75 -9.50 -17.29
N THR A 74 18.36 -9.83 -18.51
CA THR A 74 17.37 -10.87 -18.83
C THR A 74 17.97 -11.94 -19.75
N ILE A 75 17.14 -12.93 -20.09
CA ILE A 75 17.51 -13.96 -21.07
C ILE A 75 17.47 -13.45 -22.51
N GLU A 76 16.83 -12.29 -22.75
CA GLU A 76 16.73 -11.66 -24.06
C GLU A 76 17.99 -10.87 -24.39
N ASP A 77 18.74 -10.45 -23.37
CA ASP A 77 20.01 -9.77 -23.57
C ASP A 77 21.05 -10.68 -24.23
N GLU A 78 21.77 -10.15 -25.22
CA GLU A 78 22.78 -10.91 -25.98
C GLU A 78 24.21 -10.73 -25.46
N GLY A 79 24.37 -10.13 -24.27
CA GLY A 79 25.65 -10.00 -23.58
C GLY A 79 26.36 -11.34 -23.35
N PRO A 80 27.68 -11.33 -23.06
CA PRO A 80 28.50 -12.54 -22.96
C PRO A 80 28.20 -13.40 -21.72
N LYS A 81 27.29 -12.97 -20.84
CA LYS A 81 26.85 -13.67 -19.63
C LYS A 81 28.00 -14.00 -18.67
N VAL A 82 28.98 -13.10 -18.59
CA VAL A 82 30.11 -13.26 -17.68
C VAL A 82 30.69 -11.92 -17.23
N ILE A 83 30.89 -11.75 -15.92
CA ILE A 83 31.66 -10.63 -15.37
C ILE A 83 32.71 -11.14 -14.39
N THR A 84 33.89 -10.54 -14.41
CA THR A 84 34.99 -10.93 -13.53
C THR A 84 35.05 -10.01 -12.31
N LEU A 85 34.82 -10.56 -11.12
CA LEU A 85 34.90 -9.84 -9.84
C LEU A 85 36.21 -10.14 -9.09
N ARG A 86 36.63 -9.19 -8.25
CA ARG A 86 37.81 -9.32 -7.38
C ARG A 86 37.45 -10.00 -6.06
N THR A 87 38.27 -10.92 -5.57
CA THR A 87 37.95 -11.65 -4.33
C THR A 87 38.40 -10.90 -3.07
N ALA A 88 37.54 -10.85 -2.07
CA ALA A 88 37.80 -10.15 -0.81
C ALA A 88 38.94 -10.80 -0.01
N GLY A 89 39.02 -12.14 0.00
CA GLY A 89 40.08 -12.87 0.72
C GLY A 89 41.50 -12.65 0.19
N SER A 90 41.63 -12.07 -1.01
CA SER A 90 42.92 -11.69 -1.61
C SER A 90 43.16 -10.17 -1.59
N ALA A 91 42.38 -9.41 -0.83
CA ALA A 91 42.36 -7.94 -0.89
C ALA A 91 42.16 -7.40 -2.33
N GLY A 92 41.49 -8.16 -3.17
CA GLY A 92 41.21 -7.83 -4.56
C GLY A 92 42.32 -8.16 -5.57
N HIS A 93 43.36 -8.90 -5.19
CA HIS A 93 44.42 -9.34 -6.12
C HIS A 93 43.96 -10.48 -7.04
N ASN A 94 43.22 -11.45 -6.50
CA ASN A 94 42.68 -12.56 -7.27
C ASN A 94 41.32 -12.20 -7.86
N LYS A 95 41.02 -12.80 -9.01
CA LYS A 95 39.80 -12.57 -9.79
C LYS A 95 39.03 -13.86 -9.96
N PHE A 96 37.71 -13.76 -10.15
CA PHE A 96 36.82 -14.89 -10.38
C PHE A 96 35.65 -14.48 -11.26
N ASP A 97 35.22 -15.38 -12.15
CA ASP A 97 34.12 -15.11 -13.08
C ASP A 97 32.77 -15.48 -12.46
N ILE A 98 31.86 -14.52 -12.46
CA ILE A 98 30.43 -14.75 -12.25
C ILE A 98 29.79 -14.99 -13.61
N ARG A 99 29.03 -16.08 -13.76
CA ARG A 99 28.52 -16.53 -15.05
C ARG A 99 27.01 -16.76 -15.03
N GLY A 100 26.39 -16.51 -16.17
CA GLY A 100 24.98 -16.75 -16.42
C GLY A 100 24.09 -15.58 -16.01
N THR A 101 23.02 -15.40 -16.78
CA THR A 101 22.05 -14.31 -16.63
C THR A 101 21.55 -14.12 -15.19
N TYR A 102 21.21 -15.21 -14.50
CA TYR A 102 20.60 -15.12 -13.16
C TYR A 102 21.55 -14.52 -12.12
N MET A 103 22.80 -14.98 -12.04
CA MET A 103 23.76 -14.43 -11.08
C MET A 103 24.14 -12.98 -11.40
N LEU A 104 24.19 -12.62 -12.69
CA LEU A 104 24.45 -11.25 -13.13
C LEU A 104 23.28 -10.31 -12.83
N SER A 105 22.04 -10.77 -13.04
CA SER A 105 20.84 -10.06 -12.65
C SER A 105 20.77 -9.85 -11.14
N ASN A 106 21.13 -10.86 -10.34
CA ASN A 106 21.24 -10.73 -8.88
C ASN A 106 22.35 -9.75 -8.49
N LEU A 107 23.50 -9.77 -9.17
CA LEU A 107 24.58 -8.83 -8.93
C LEU A 107 24.12 -7.38 -9.21
N LEU A 108 23.46 -7.15 -10.34
CA LEU A 108 22.86 -5.86 -10.67
C LEU A 108 21.94 -5.37 -9.53
N GLN A 109 21.03 -6.22 -9.07
CA GLN A 109 20.10 -5.89 -7.98
C GLN A 109 20.82 -5.55 -6.66
N GLU A 110 21.79 -6.36 -6.22
CA GLU A 110 22.53 -6.08 -4.97
C GLU A 110 23.35 -4.79 -5.07
N LEU A 111 23.86 -4.45 -6.26
CA LEU A 111 24.57 -3.20 -6.50
C LEU A 111 23.65 -1.98 -6.50
N VAL A 112 22.45 -2.08 -7.10
CA VAL A 112 21.44 -1.02 -7.04
C VAL A 112 21.01 -0.77 -5.59
N LEU A 113 20.72 -1.82 -4.83
CA LEU A 113 20.40 -1.70 -3.40
C LEU A 113 21.55 -1.05 -2.63
N ALA A 114 22.79 -1.49 -2.85
CA ALA A 114 23.96 -0.89 -2.20
C ALA A 114 24.12 0.60 -2.53
N LYS A 115 23.84 0.99 -3.78
CA LYS A 115 23.86 2.39 -4.24
C LYS A 115 22.78 3.23 -3.57
N GLU A 116 21.56 2.71 -3.43
CA GLU A 116 20.47 3.38 -2.69
C GLU A 116 20.84 3.63 -1.22
N TYR A 117 21.60 2.72 -0.60
CA TYR A 117 22.17 2.91 0.74
C TYR A 117 23.43 3.78 0.79
N GLY A 118 23.82 4.42 -0.32
CA GLY A 118 25.00 5.29 -0.40
C GLY A 118 26.33 4.55 -0.22
N ARG A 119 26.40 3.25 -0.52
CA ARG A 119 27.63 2.45 -0.42
C ARG A 119 28.43 2.53 -1.72
N GLU A 120 29.67 2.98 -1.63
CA GLU A 120 30.61 2.99 -2.77
C GLU A 120 31.33 1.66 -2.97
N GLN A 121 31.52 0.90 -1.87
CA GLN A 121 32.14 -0.42 -1.88
C GLN A 121 31.38 -1.38 -0.97
N ILE A 122 31.25 -2.62 -1.41
CA ILE A 122 30.60 -3.69 -0.66
C ILE A 122 31.44 -4.98 -0.68
N ILE A 123 31.27 -5.79 0.36
CA ILE A 123 31.70 -7.19 0.35
C ILE A 123 30.46 -8.05 0.09
N LEU A 124 30.48 -8.79 -1.01
CA LEU A 124 29.35 -9.60 -1.45
C LEU A 124 29.69 -11.09 -1.41
N ASP A 125 28.82 -11.89 -0.80
CA ASP A 125 28.98 -13.35 -0.77
C ASP A 125 28.44 -13.98 -2.05
N GLU A 126 29.17 -14.94 -2.63
CA GLU A 126 28.72 -15.72 -3.79
C GLU A 126 27.37 -16.41 -3.53
N GLY A 127 27.13 -16.81 -2.27
CA GLY A 127 25.87 -17.36 -1.77
C GLY A 127 24.65 -16.47 -2.02
N ARG A 128 24.84 -15.14 -2.06
CA ARG A 128 23.76 -14.18 -2.39
C ARG A 128 23.47 -14.11 -3.88
N LEU A 129 24.49 -14.32 -4.70
CA LEU A 129 24.37 -14.26 -6.16
C LEU A 129 23.77 -15.56 -6.72
N ASN A 130 24.12 -16.70 -6.14
CA ASN A 130 23.62 -18.02 -6.54
C ASN A 130 22.45 -18.54 -5.68
N GLU A 131 21.84 -17.67 -4.87
CA GLU A 131 20.71 -18.00 -4.01
C GLU A 131 19.59 -18.67 -4.83
N ASN A 132 18.99 -19.74 -4.29
CA ASN A 132 17.86 -20.38 -4.96
C ASN A 132 16.74 -19.35 -5.20
N PRO A 133 16.17 -19.27 -6.42
CA PRO A 133 15.22 -18.21 -6.79
C PRO A 133 13.95 -18.20 -5.93
N VAL A 134 13.49 -19.35 -5.45
CA VAL A 134 12.33 -19.45 -4.54
C VAL A 134 12.66 -18.83 -3.19
N ASN A 135 13.84 -19.16 -2.64
CA ASN A 135 14.28 -18.59 -1.37
C ASN A 135 14.54 -17.08 -1.49
N ARG A 136 15.18 -16.64 -2.58
CA ARG A 136 15.45 -15.24 -2.86
C ARG A 136 14.16 -14.43 -2.93
N LEU A 137 13.19 -14.87 -3.73
CA LEU A 137 11.91 -14.16 -3.84
C LEU A 137 11.18 -14.11 -2.50
N SER A 138 11.11 -15.22 -1.76
CA SER A 138 10.49 -15.27 -0.43
C SER A 138 11.14 -14.28 0.54
N ARG A 139 12.49 -14.24 0.56
CA ARG A 139 13.26 -13.28 1.37
C ARG A 139 13.03 -11.83 0.94
N MET A 140 13.03 -11.54 -0.36
CA MET A 140 12.77 -10.19 -0.87
C MET A 140 11.36 -9.70 -0.51
N VAL A 141 10.34 -10.58 -0.59
CA VAL A 141 8.98 -10.27 -0.16
C VAL A 141 8.96 -9.90 1.33
N SER A 142 9.50 -10.78 2.18
CA SER A 142 9.54 -10.62 3.64
C SER A 142 10.28 -9.36 4.08
N ASP A 143 11.47 -9.14 3.52
CA ASP A 143 12.46 -8.22 4.08
C ASP A 143 12.48 -6.86 3.38
N HIS A 144 11.95 -6.74 2.15
CA HIS A 144 12.10 -5.51 1.34
C HIS A 144 10.78 -5.05 0.75
N PHE A 145 10.00 -5.93 0.11
CA PHE A 145 8.81 -5.49 -0.63
C PHE A 145 7.72 -4.93 0.27
N TRP A 146 7.50 -5.53 1.44
CA TRP A 146 6.51 -4.99 2.39
C TRP A 146 6.85 -3.58 2.85
N ASP A 147 8.12 -3.28 3.11
CA ASP A 147 8.54 -1.93 3.51
C ASP A 147 8.35 -0.94 2.36
N GLY A 148 8.75 -1.33 1.14
CA GLY A 148 8.55 -0.52 -0.07
C GLY A 148 7.08 -0.24 -0.41
N LEU A 149 6.16 -1.09 0.04
CA LEU A 149 4.71 -0.94 -0.15
C LEU A 149 3.97 -0.37 1.07
N THR A 150 4.65 -0.18 2.21
CA THR A 150 4.03 0.39 3.41
C THR A 150 3.88 1.89 3.27
N ARG A 151 2.70 2.41 3.61
CA ARG A 151 2.38 3.84 3.64
C ARG A 151 1.76 4.20 4.98
N ARG A 152 1.80 5.50 5.28
CA ARG A 152 1.04 6.17 6.36
C ARG A 152 0.43 7.43 5.75
N ILE A 153 -0.65 7.93 6.33
CA ILE A 153 -1.23 9.24 5.98
C ILE A 153 -1.11 10.10 7.24
N ASP A 154 -0.04 10.89 7.30
CA ASP A 154 0.26 11.84 8.36
C ASP A 154 1.20 12.95 7.86
N ALA A 155 1.70 13.79 8.76
CA ALA A 155 2.59 14.92 8.43
C ALA A 155 3.84 14.53 7.62
N SER A 156 4.32 13.29 7.75
CA SER A 156 5.53 12.83 7.08
C SER A 156 5.33 12.50 5.59
N THR A 157 4.11 12.16 5.20
CA THR A 157 3.80 11.63 3.86
C THR A 157 2.69 12.37 3.13
N VAL A 158 1.90 13.21 3.81
CA VAL A 158 0.70 13.83 3.23
C VAL A 158 1.00 14.63 1.96
N GLU A 159 2.17 15.25 1.86
CA GLU A 159 2.60 15.96 0.63
C GLU A 159 2.63 15.03 -0.60
N ILE A 160 3.07 13.79 -0.42
CA ILE A 160 3.21 12.81 -1.51
C ILE A 160 1.87 12.09 -1.70
N ALA A 161 1.26 11.64 -0.61
CA ALA A 161 0.04 10.84 -0.65
C ALA A 161 -1.18 11.63 -1.14
N ALA A 162 -1.29 12.90 -0.76
CA ALA A 162 -2.45 13.73 -1.14
C ALA A 162 -2.36 14.28 -2.56
N LYS A 163 -1.18 14.26 -3.20
CA LYS A 163 -1.06 14.56 -4.64
C LYS A 163 -1.83 13.51 -5.42
N ASP A 164 -2.68 13.97 -6.32
CA ASP A 164 -3.47 13.11 -7.17
C ASP A 164 -3.01 13.28 -8.62
N PRO A 165 -2.45 12.26 -9.27
CA PRO A 165 -2.13 12.33 -10.70
C PRO A 165 -3.40 12.48 -11.57
N LYS A 166 -4.60 12.28 -11.00
CA LYS A 166 -5.90 12.40 -11.66
C LYS A 166 -6.61 13.72 -11.32
N ASP A 167 -5.91 14.67 -10.71
CA ASP A 167 -6.40 16.05 -10.57
C ASP A 167 -6.14 16.83 -11.87
N TRP A 168 -7.18 16.91 -12.71
CA TRP A 168 -7.15 17.60 -14.00
C TRP A 168 -7.50 19.09 -13.92
N THR A 169 -7.53 19.68 -12.72
CA THR A 169 -7.87 21.09 -12.56
C THR A 169 -6.74 22.01 -13.01
N ASP A 170 -7.05 23.28 -13.28
CA ASP A 170 -6.05 24.28 -13.68
C ASP A 170 -5.01 24.56 -12.58
N ASN A 171 -5.30 24.22 -11.33
CA ASN A 171 -4.42 24.43 -10.18
C ASN A 171 -4.46 23.21 -9.25
N PRO A 172 -3.85 22.09 -9.66
CA PRO A 172 -3.86 20.86 -8.89
C PRO A 172 -3.05 21.08 -7.61
N ARG A 173 -3.65 20.77 -6.47
CA ARG A 173 -2.98 20.88 -5.18
C ARG A 173 -3.30 19.68 -4.29
N PRO A 174 -2.35 19.26 -3.43
CA PRO A 174 -2.60 18.17 -2.50
C PRO A 174 -3.80 18.52 -1.63
N ARG A 175 -4.80 17.64 -1.57
CA ARG A 175 -6.03 17.85 -0.80
C ARG A 175 -6.31 16.67 0.09
N ILE A 176 -6.71 16.95 1.34
CA ILE A 176 -7.19 15.95 2.28
C ILE A 176 -8.57 16.33 2.81
N TYR A 177 -9.48 15.35 2.77
CA TYR A 177 -10.83 15.43 3.29
C TYR A 177 -10.91 14.68 4.62
N VAL A 178 -11.37 15.37 5.65
CA VAL A 178 -11.47 14.85 7.03
C VAL A 178 -12.94 14.74 7.43
N PRO A 179 -13.40 13.61 7.99
CA PRO A 179 -14.77 13.48 8.45
C PRO A 179 -15.05 14.33 9.69
N VAL A 180 -16.29 14.83 9.83
CA VAL A 180 -16.73 15.60 11.01
C VAL A 180 -16.55 14.83 12.33
N GLY A 181 -16.56 13.50 12.28
CA GLY A 181 -16.35 12.63 13.44
C GLY A 181 -14.91 12.56 13.94
N ALA A 182 -13.95 13.18 13.24
CA ALA A 182 -12.53 13.18 13.62
C ALA A 182 -11.96 14.62 13.70
N PRO A 183 -12.49 15.48 14.59
CA PRO A 183 -12.07 16.89 14.68
C PRO A 183 -10.59 17.05 15.04
N GLU A 184 -10.03 16.14 15.85
CA GLU A 184 -8.61 16.14 16.21
C GLU A 184 -7.69 15.91 14.99
N GLN A 185 -8.12 15.11 14.01
CA GLN A 185 -7.37 14.95 12.76
C GLN A 185 -7.45 16.21 11.89
N TYR A 186 -8.59 16.89 11.89
CA TYR A 186 -8.76 18.13 11.12
C TYR A 186 -7.82 19.22 11.64
N GLU A 187 -7.76 19.39 12.96
CA GLU A 187 -6.82 20.31 13.61
C GLU A 187 -5.35 19.94 13.31
N PHE A 188 -5.03 18.64 13.34
CA PHE A 188 -3.71 18.15 12.98
C PHE A 188 -3.31 18.53 11.55
N TYR A 189 -4.14 18.25 10.54
CA TYR A 189 -3.81 18.57 9.15
C TYR A 189 -3.78 20.08 8.89
N LEU A 190 -4.62 20.87 9.57
CA LEU A 190 -4.53 22.33 9.53
C LEU A 190 -3.20 22.83 10.11
N GLN A 191 -2.71 22.21 11.17
CA GLN A 191 -1.42 22.54 11.75
C GLN A 191 -0.28 22.18 10.78
N VAL A 192 -0.32 20.99 10.16
CA VAL A 192 0.63 20.59 9.12
C VAL A 192 0.66 21.59 7.95
N ALA A 193 -0.50 22.07 7.49
CA ALA A 193 -0.59 23.05 6.42
C ALA A 193 0.00 24.43 6.81
N LYS A 194 -0.10 24.81 8.10
CA LYS A 194 0.51 26.05 8.63
C LYS A 194 2.02 25.93 8.79
N ASP A 195 2.50 24.79 9.27
CA ASP A 195 3.92 24.54 9.52
C ASP A 195 4.70 24.35 8.22
N ARG A 196 4.01 23.88 7.16
CA ARG A 196 4.59 23.58 5.85
C ARG A 196 3.81 24.26 4.70
N PRO A 197 3.82 25.61 4.64
CA PRO A 197 3.06 26.36 3.63
C PRO A 197 3.50 26.06 2.19
N GLU A 198 4.71 25.55 1.99
CA GLU A 198 5.25 25.14 0.69
C GLU A 198 4.49 23.98 0.04
N ILE A 199 3.81 23.14 0.82
CA ILE A 199 2.99 22.03 0.31
C ILE A 199 1.72 22.56 -0.38
N ASN A 200 1.21 23.73 0.06
CA ASN A 200 -0.10 24.25 -0.34
C ASN A 200 -1.23 23.23 -0.09
N LEU A 201 -1.18 22.55 1.06
CA LEU A 201 -2.14 21.51 1.45
C LEU A 201 -3.54 22.09 1.67
N ASP A 202 -4.53 21.59 0.93
CA ASP A 202 -5.94 21.95 1.07
C ASP A 202 -6.63 20.99 2.05
N VAL A 203 -6.99 21.48 3.23
CA VAL A 203 -7.63 20.67 4.29
C VAL A 203 -9.12 21.01 4.34
N GLN A 204 -9.96 20.03 4.05
CA GLN A 204 -11.41 20.19 3.92
C GLN A 204 -12.15 19.28 4.90
N LEU A 205 -13.19 19.81 5.55
CA LEU A 205 -14.14 18.97 6.29
C LEU A 205 -15.16 18.38 5.30
N LEU A 206 -15.40 17.08 5.42
CA LEU A 206 -16.56 16.47 4.79
C LEU A 206 -17.83 16.89 5.52
N PRO A 207 -18.99 16.92 4.83
CA PRO A 207 -20.27 17.06 5.52
C PRO A 207 -20.59 15.79 6.34
N GLU A 208 -21.47 15.93 7.31
CA GLU A 208 -21.93 14.81 8.15
C GLU A 208 -22.65 13.72 7.35
N VAL A 209 -23.41 14.13 6.32
CA VAL A 209 -24.10 13.22 5.40
C VAL A 209 -23.45 13.32 4.03
N ILE A 210 -22.88 12.21 3.58
CA ILE A 210 -22.22 12.08 2.28
C ILE A 210 -23.23 11.50 1.28
N THR A 211 -23.67 12.30 0.31
CA THR A 211 -24.61 11.85 -0.74
C THR A 211 -23.91 11.73 -2.10
N PRO A 212 -24.46 10.94 -3.05
CA PRO A 212 -23.90 10.84 -4.39
C PRO A 212 -23.77 12.17 -5.15
N GLU A 213 -24.71 13.09 -4.93
CA GLU A 213 -24.68 14.44 -5.52
C GLU A 213 -23.50 15.26 -5.00
N LEU A 214 -23.23 15.16 -3.70
CA LEU A 214 -22.09 15.81 -3.07
C LEU A 214 -20.79 15.25 -3.64
N VAL A 215 -20.66 13.93 -3.70
CA VAL A 215 -19.45 13.27 -4.22
C VAL A 215 -19.18 13.68 -5.66
N ARG A 216 -20.22 13.71 -6.52
CA ARG A 216 -20.10 14.23 -7.89
C ARG A 216 -19.69 15.71 -7.91
N GLY A 217 -20.24 16.52 -7.00
CA GLY A 217 -19.88 17.93 -6.84
C GLY A 217 -18.44 18.16 -6.37
N MET A 218 -17.74 17.13 -5.89
CA MET A 218 -16.33 17.15 -5.51
C MET A 218 -15.40 16.66 -6.63
N ASN A 219 -15.93 16.29 -7.81
CA ASN A 219 -15.12 15.78 -8.92
C ASN A 219 -14.13 16.83 -9.45
N ASP A 220 -14.45 18.12 -9.33
CA ASP A 220 -13.56 19.24 -9.67
C ASP A 220 -12.52 19.53 -8.58
N LYS A 221 -12.59 18.82 -7.44
CA LYS A 221 -11.73 19.00 -6.28
C LYS A 221 -11.41 17.64 -5.65
N PRO A 222 -10.74 16.73 -6.38
CA PRO A 222 -10.36 15.43 -5.83
C PRO A 222 -9.44 15.61 -4.62
N GLY A 223 -9.42 14.60 -3.75
CA GLY A 223 -8.58 14.62 -2.57
C GLY A 223 -8.52 13.27 -1.88
N LEU A 224 -7.45 13.08 -1.10
CA LEU A 224 -7.27 11.92 -0.24
C LEU A 224 -8.26 11.99 0.93
N LEU A 225 -8.68 10.82 1.43
CA LEU A 225 -9.51 10.72 2.61
C LEU A 225 -8.64 10.39 3.82
N ALA A 226 -8.92 11.03 4.94
CA ALA A 226 -8.27 10.69 6.19
C ALA A 226 -8.55 9.24 6.59
N VAL A 227 -7.64 8.62 7.32
CA VAL A 227 -7.77 7.25 7.83
C VAL A 227 -7.44 7.22 9.33
N ALA A 228 -7.42 6.04 9.94
CA ALA A 228 -7.18 5.92 11.37
C ALA A 228 -5.80 6.47 11.75
N MET A 229 -5.75 7.18 12.87
CA MET A 229 -4.53 7.70 13.47
C MET A 229 -4.45 7.27 14.93
N GLU A 230 -3.24 7.17 15.44
CA GLU A 230 -2.95 6.91 16.85
C GLU A 230 -2.32 8.16 17.50
N LYS A 231 -2.58 8.35 18.80
CA LYS A 231 -1.93 9.38 19.59
C LYS A 231 -0.54 8.90 19.99
N VAL A 232 0.47 9.69 19.67
CA VAL A 232 1.87 9.42 20.01
C VAL A 232 2.48 10.64 20.68
N LYS A 233 3.53 10.44 21.49
CA LYS A 233 4.32 11.57 22.01
C LYS A 233 5.45 11.84 21.04
N ASP A 234 5.56 13.09 20.61
CA ASP A 234 6.67 13.54 19.78
C ASP A 234 7.98 13.43 20.58
N GLU A 235 8.98 12.74 20.02
CA GLU A 235 10.24 12.45 20.70
C GLU A 235 11.08 13.70 21.01
N LYS A 236 10.89 14.79 20.25
CA LYS A 236 11.68 16.03 20.37
C LYS A 236 11.06 17.02 21.33
N THR A 237 9.74 17.14 21.30
CA THR A 237 8.99 18.14 22.08
C THR A 237 8.35 17.53 23.33
N GLY A 238 8.10 16.22 23.33
CA GLY A 238 7.35 15.54 24.39
C GLY A 238 5.84 15.79 24.35
N GLU A 239 5.35 16.57 23.37
CA GLU A 239 3.94 16.89 23.19
C GLU A 239 3.18 15.73 22.53
N GLU A 240 1.89 15.61 22.81
CA GLU A 240 1.03 14.64 22.13
C GLU A 240 0.71 15.11 20.71
N THR A 241 0.90 14.21 19.74
CA THR A 241 0.60 14.43 18.32
C THR A 241 -0.08 13.18 17.73
N LEU A 242 -0.52 13.28 16.48
CA LEU A 242 -1.14 12.17 15.76
C LEU A 242 -0.18 11.55 14.76
N LYS A 243 -0.24 10.21 14.66
CA LYS A 243 0.50 9.42 13.68
C LYS A 243 -0.45 8.52 12.91
N GLY A 244 -0.31 8.45 11.59
CA GLY A 244 -1.18 7.63 10.76
C GLY A 244 -0.93 6.15 11.01
N LEU A 245 -2.00 5.36 11.13
CA LEU A 245 -1.86 3.90 11.17
C LEU A 245 -1.35 3.40 9.82
N PRO A 246 -0.30 2.56 9.79
CA PRO A 246 0.29 2.12 8.55
C PRO A 246 -0.63 1.15 7.81
N PHE A 247 -0.52 1.16 6.50
CA PHE A 247 -1.18 0.19 5.62
C PHE A 247 -0.27 -0.13 4.44
N VAL A 248 -0.67 -1.12 3.64
CA VAL A 248 0.08 -1.53 2.44
C VAL A 248 -0.71 -1.19 1.20
N VAL A 249 -0.02 -0.68 0.18
CA VAL A 249 -0.62 -0.38 -1.14
C VAL A 249 -0.41 -1.55 -2.11
N PRO A 250 -1.27 -1.72 -3.13
CA PRO A 250 -1.12 -2.80 -4.11
C PRO A 250 0.16 -2.73 -4.94
N GLY A 251 0.76 -1.54 -5.07
CA GLY A 251 1.97 -1.31 -5.85
C GLY A 251 2.53 0.10 -5.65
N GLY A 252 3.82 0.29 -5.98
CA GLY A 252 4.56 1.50 -5.65
C GLY A 252 4.03 2.82 -6.22
N ARG A 253 3.18 2.76 -7.26
CA ARG A 253 2.54 3.93 -7.88
C ARG A 253 1.31 4.43 -7.11
N PHE A 254 0.75 3.61 -6.22
CA PHE A 254 -0.44 3.93 -5.44
C PHE A 254 -0.05 4.48 -4.07
N ASN A 255 -0.89 5.37 -3.53
CA ASN A 255 -0.74 5.93 -2.18
C ASN A 255 -2.00 5.76 -1.32
N GLU A 256 -3.02 5.11 -1.86
CA GLU A 256 -4.32 4.91 -1.26
C GLU A 256 -4.42 3.53 -0.62
N LEU A 257 -5.14 3.44 0.51
CA LEU A 257 -5.62 2.17 1.02
C LEU A 257 -6.73 1.63 0.11
N TYR A 258 -6.55 0.42 -0.41
CA TYR A 258 -7.54 -0.31 -1.22
C TYR A 258 -8.31 -1.34 -0.39
N GLY A 259 -9.52 -1.69 -0.80
CA GLY A 259 -10.41 -2.63 -0.12
C GLY A 259 -9.91 -4.08 -0.14
N TRP A 260 -10.24 -4.86 -1.17
CA TRP A 260 -10.05 -6.31 -1.15
C TRP A 260 -8.57 -6.76 -1.24
N ASP A 261 -7.70 -5.98 -1.90
CA ASP A 261 -6.26 -6.23 -1.99
C ASP A 261 -5.64 -6.37 -0.59
N SER A 262 -6.07 -5.50 0.32
CA SER A 262 -5.60 -5.44 1.71
C SER A 262 -5.84 -6.73 2.49
N TYR A 263 -6.89 -7.49 2.16
CA TYR A 263 -7.10 -8.80 2.79
C TYR A 263 -6.02 -9.79 2.32
N MET A 264 -5.79 -9.89 1.00
CA MET A 264 -4.78 -10.77 0.42
C MET A 264 -3.38 -10.41 0.92
N THR A 265 -3.07 -9.12 0.95
CA THR A 265 -1.84 -8.59 1.53
C THR A 265 -1.70 -8.96 3.01
N SER A 266 -2.77 -8.83 3.78
CA SER A 266 -2.74 -9.18 5.21
C SER A 266 -2.43 -10.66 5.44
N LEU A 267 -2.90 -11.56 4.58
CA LEU A 267 -2.48 -12.97 4.63
C LEU A 267 -0.96 -13.12 4.50
N GLY A 268 -0.35 -12.43 3.53
CA GLY A 268 1.10 -12.40 3.35
C GLY A 268 1.85 -11.80 4.54
N LEU A 269 1.36 -10.68 5.07
CA LEU A 269 1.92 -10.04 6.26
C LEU A 269 1.91 -10.97 7.48
N LEU A 270 0.83 -11.71 7.69
CA LEU A 270 0.72 -12.66 8.80
C LEU A 270 1.63 -13.88 8.65
N VAL A 271 1.96 -14.27 7.41
CA VAL A 271 2.96 -15.32 7.11
C VAL A 271 4.39 -14.82 7.38
N ASN A 272 4.65 -13.52 7.18
CA ASN A 272 5.95 -12.89 7.45
C ASN A 272 6.01 -12.19 8.82
N ASP A 273 5.15 -12.58 9.76
CA ASP A 273 5.10 -12.07 11.14
C ASP A 273 4.96 -10.53 11.28
N ARG A 274 4.48 -9.84 10.24
CA ARG A 274 4.16 -8.40 10.23
C ARG A 274 2.74 -8.13 10.77
N VAL A 275 2.44 -8.71 11.93
CA VAL A 275 1.08 -8.76 12.52
C VAL A 275 0.51 -7.37 12.80
N GLN A 276 1.32 -6.45 13.33
CA GLN A 276 0.87 -5.09 13.66
C GLN A 276 0.47 -4.28 12.42
N LEU A 277 1.10 -4.55 11.28
CA LEU A 277 0.71 -3.91 10.02
C LEU A 277 -0.65 -4.41 9.54
N ALA A 278 -0.91 -5.73 9.62
CA ALA A 278 -2.23 -6.28 9.34
C ALA A 278 -3.31 -5.76 10.32
N LYS A 279 -3.01 -5.64 11.62
CA LYS A 279 -3.87 -5.01 12.64
C LYS A 279 -4.23 -3.57 12.27
N SER A 280 -3.25 -2.79 11.82
CA SER A 280 -3.43 -1.40 11.42
C SER A 280 -4.35 -1.26 10.20
N ILE A 281 -4.25 -2.16 9.23
CA ILE A 281 -5.14 -2.18 8.06
C ILE A 281 -6.60 -2.44 8.49
N VAL A 282 -6.84 -3.40 9.39
CA VAL A 282 -8.20 -3.66 9.92
C VAL A 282 -8.77 -2.43 10.62
N LEU A 283 -7.96 -1.73 11.41
CA LEU A 283 -8.39 -0.50 12.10
C LEU A 283 -8.68 0.64 11.12
N ASN A 284 -7.90 0.76 10.04
CA ASN A 284 -8.20 1.69 8.97
C ASN A 284 -9.54 1.38 8.29
N PHE A 285 -9.89 0.10 8.09
CA PHE A 285 -11.22 -0.28 7.60
C PHE A 285 -12.35 0.03 8.59
N CYS A 286 -12.13 -0.21 9.88
CA CYS A 286 -13.09 0.18 10.91
C CYS A 286 -13.38 1.69 10.86
N PHE A 287 -12.32 2.51 10.73
CA PHE A 287 -12.44 3.96 10.55
C PHE A 287 -13.22 4.33 9.29
N CYS A 288 -12.94 3.67 8.15
CA CYS A 288 -13.68 3.92 6.92
C CYS A 288 -15.16 3.59 7.05
N ILE A 289 -15.51 2.48 7.70
CA ILE A 289 -16.92 2.12 7.93
C ILE A 289 -17.58 3.08 8.92
N GLU A 290 -16.86 3.51 9.96
CA GLU A 290 -17.36 4.46 10.94
C GLU A 290 -17.75 5.79 10.28
N HIS A 291 -16.84 6.36 9.49
CA HIS A 291 -16.97 7.73 8.97
C HIS A 291 -17.47 7.84 7.53
N TYR A 292 -17.23 6.84 6.68
CA TYR A 292 -17.64 6.82 5.27
C TYR A 292 -18.72 5.78 4.98
N GLY A 293 -19.13 5.03 6.01
CA GLY A 293 -20.23 4.06 5.98
C GLY A 293 -19.88 2.71 5.36
N LYS A 294 -18.70 2.57 4.74
CA LYS A 294 -18.27 1.34 4.05
C LYS A 294 -16.75 1.28 3.92
N ILE A 295 -16.20 0.09 3.68
CA ILE A 295 -14.86 -0.03 3.10
C ILE A 295 -14.91 0.57 1.70
N LEU A 296 -13.99 1.47 1.40
CA LEU A 296 -13.95 2.14 0.11
C LEU A 296 -13.14 1.32 -0.89
N ASN A 297 -13.43 1.52 -2.18
CA ASN A 297 -12.59 0.98 -3.26
C ASN A 297 -11.13 1.44 -3.09
N ALA A 298 -10.93 2.75 -2.92
CA ALA A 298 -9.71 3.33 -2.38
C ALA A 298 -10.03 4.60 -1.58
N THR A 299 -9.08 5.11 -0.80
CA THR A 299 -9.28 6.26 0.12
C THR A 299 -9.16 7.62 -0.58
N ARG A 300 -9.94 7.84 -1.65
CA ARG A 300 -10.09 9.13 -2.36
C ARG A 300 -11.55 9.55 -2.45
N SER A 301 -11.80 10.86 -2.56
CA SER A 301 -13.16 11.44 -2.59
C SER A 301 -14.08 10.81 -3.65
N TYR A 302 -13.60 10.59 -4.87
CA TYR A 302 -14.38 9.99 -5.96
C TYR A 302 -14.71 8.49 -5.77
N TYR A 303 -14.17 7.85 -4.72
CA TYR A 303 -14.55 6.49 -4.31
C TYR A 303 -15.55 6.45 -3.14
N LEU A 304 -15.99 7.59 -2.57
CA LEU A 304 -16.91 7.64 -1.41
C LEU A 304 -18.24 6.87 -1.62
N CYS A 305 -18.70 6.78 -2.87
CA CYS A 305 -19.91 6.03 -3.23
C CYS A 305 -19.66 4.58 -3.66
N ARG A 306 -18.41 4.10 -3.60
CA ARG A 306 -18.00 2.81 -4.16
C ARG A 306 -17.19 1.98 -3.18
N SER A 307 -17.59 0.73 -3.02
CA SER A 307 -16.93 -0.26 -2.17
C SER A 307 -16.02 -1.20 -2.98
N GLN A 308 -15.63 -2.31 -2.35
CA GLN A 308 -15.00 -3.49 -2.93
C GLN A 308 -15.48 -4.78 -2.21
N PRO A 309 -15.17 -5.99 -2.71
CA PRO A 309 -15.60 -7.24 -2.09
C PRO A 309 -15.24 -7.33 -0.58
N PRO A 310 -16.20 -7.63 0.32
CA PRO A 310 -16.00 -7.49 1.76
C PRO A 310 -15.34 -8.72 2.41
N PHE A 311 -14.16 -8.53 3.02
CA PHE A 311 -13.40 -9.57 3.71
C PHE A 311 -13.11 -9.26 5.20
N LEU A 312 -13.74 -8.22 5.76
CA LEU A 312 -13.36 -7.68 7.07
C LEU A 312 -13.45 -8.71 8.22
N THR A 313 -14.48 -9.56 8.23
CA THR A 313 -14.68 -10.55 9.31
C THR A 313 -13.55 -11.57 9.37
N ASP A 314 -13.25 -12.25 8.25
CA ASP A 314 -12.15 -13.21 8.19
C ASP A 314 -10.79 -12.55 8.42
N MET A 315 -10.57 -11.36 7.86
CA MET A 315 -9.36 -10.57 8.09
C MET A 315 -9.13 -10.28 9.58
N ALA A 316 -10.16 -9.79 10.27
CA ALA A 316 -10.10 -9.48 11.70
C ALA A 316 -9.88 -10.74 12.55
N LEU A 317 -10.53 -11.85 12.22
CA LEU A 317 -10.37 -13.12 12.92
C LEU A 317 -8.93 -13.66 12.81
N ARG A 318 -8.33 -13.60 11.62
CA ARG A 318 -6.94 -14.04 11.41
C ARG A 318 -5.93 -13.18 12.17
N VAL A 319 -6.13 -11.86 12.19
CA VAL A 319 -5.30 -10.96 13.00
C VAL A 319 -5.49 -11.27 14.48
N TYR A 320 -6.74 -11.39 14.94
CA TYR A 320 -7.07 -11.70 16.33
C TYR A 320 -6.39 -12.99 16.81
N GLU A 321 -6.38 -14.06 16.01
CA GLU A 321 -5.71 -15.31 16.39
C GLU A 321 -4.21 -15.13 16.68
N LYS A 322 -3.55 -14.18 16.01
CA LYS A 322 -2.14 -13.85 16.23
C LYS A 322 -1.94 -12.93 17.44
N ILE A 323 -2.89 -12.03 17.73
CA ILE A 323 -2.78 -11.04 18.80
C ILE A 323 -3.54 -11.39 20.08
N LYS A 324 -4.24 -12.53 20.18
CA LYS A 324 -5.12 -12.88 21.32
C LYS A 324 -4.48 -12.85 22.72
N HIS A 325 -3.16 -12.81 22.79
CA HIS A 325 -2.37 -12.68 24.01
C HIS A 325 -2.17 -11.21 24.44
N GLU A 326 -2.40 -10.25 23.54
CA GLU A 326 -2.37 -8.82 23.80
C GLU A 326 -3.59 -8.40 24.65
N PRO A 327 -3.44 -7.43 25.56
CA PRO A 327 -4.50 -7.02 26.48
C PRO A 327 -5.72 -6.42 25.77
N ASP A 328 -5.51 -5.73 24.64
CA ASP A 328 -6.53 -5.03 23.84
C ASP A 328 -7.11 -5.89 22.71
N ALA A 329 -6.70 -7.15 22.57
CA ALA A 329 -7.12 -8.02 21.46
C ALA A 329 -8.65 -8.20 21.38
N LYS A 330 -9.33 -8.26 22.53
CA LYS A 330 -10.79 -8.37 22.60
C LYS A 330 -11.49 -7.09 22.14
N ASP A 331 -10.94 -5.93 22.46
CA ASP A 331 -11.47 -4.64 22.03
C ASP A 331 -11.26 -4.43 20.53
N PHE A 332 -10.10 -4.85 20.00
CA PHE A 332 -9.84 -4.93 18.57
C PHE A 332 -10.89 -5.79 17.84
N LEU A 333 -11.13 -7.02 18.32
CA LEU A 333 -12.11 -7.92 17.70
C LEU A 333 -13.52 -7.34 17.79
N ARG A 334 -13.91 -6.80 18.96
CA ARG A 334 -15.22 -6.17 19.15
C ARG A 334 -15.44 -5.01 18.19
N THR A 335 -14.46 -4.12 18.06
CA THR A 335 -14.53 -2.96 17.15
C THR A 335 -14.68 -3.42 15.70
N SER A 336 -13.88 -4.42 15.30
CA SER A 336 -13.91 -4.98 13.95
C SER A 336 -15.26 -5.63 13.61
N LEU A 337 -15.84 -6.40 14.54
CA LEU A 337 -17.14 -7.03 14.35
C LEU A 337 -18.29 -6.01 14.30
N LEU A 338 -18.26 -4.98 15.16
CA LEU A 338 -19.25 -3.91 15.11
C LEU A 338 -19.21 -3.14 13.79
N ALA A 339 -18.01 -2.85 13.27
CA ALA A 339 -17.83 -2.26 11.95
C ALA A 339 -18.38 -3.19 10.86
N ALA A 340 -18.03 -4.49 10.86
CA ALA A 340 -18.52 -5.46 9.88
C ALA A 340 -20.06 -5.58 9.90
N MET A 341 -20.68 -5.62 11.09
CA MET A 341 -22.14 -5.64 11.22
C MET A 341 -22.79 -4.38 10.65
N LYS A 342 -22.21 -3.20 10.93
CA LYS A 342 -22.67 -1.93 10.35
C LYS A 342 -22.60 -1.99 8.83
N GLU A 343 -21.46 -2.40 8.27
CA GLU A 343 -21.27 -2.50 6.82
C GLU A 343 -22.25 -3.49 6.19
N TYR A 344 -22.42 -4.68 6.77
CA TYR A 344 -23.38 -5.68 6.31
C TYR A 344 -24.79 -5.08 6.19
N HIS A 345 -25.32 -4.53 7.29
CA HIS A 345 -26.70 -4.05 7.35
C HIS A 345 -26.96 -2.74 6.60
N SER A 346 -25.97 -1.85 6.52
CA SER A 346 -26.16 -0.53 5.90
C SER A 346 -25.67 -0.44 4.45
N VAL A 347 -24.92 -1.44 3.97
CA VAL A 347 -24.34 -1.44 2.62
C VAL A 347 -24.81 -2.64 1.82
N TRP A 348 -24.50 -3.85 2.29
CA TRP A 348 -24.63 -5.06 1.47
C TRP A 348 -26.06 -5.58 1.42
N VAL A 349 -26.74 -5.69 2.56
CA VAL A 349 -28.16 -6.07 2.64
C VAL A 349 -29.09 -4.87 2.77
N ALA A 350 -28.67 -3.73 2.22
CA ALA A 350 -29.46 -2.51 2.09
C ALA A 350 -29.75 -2.21 0.62
N GLU A 351 -30.86 -1.52 0.35
CA GLU A 351 -31.09 -0.95 -0.97
C GLU A 351 -30.03 0.13 -1.27
N PRO A 352 -29.56 0.24 -2.54
CA PRO A 352 -30.03 -0.47 -3.72
C PRO A 352 -29.32 -1.82 -3.98
N ARG A 353 -28.33 -2.22 -3.19
CA ARG A 353 -27.56 -3.46 -3.41
C ARG A 353 -28.42 -4.72 -3.21
N LEU A 354 -29.25 -4.73 -2.17
CA LEU A 354 -30.23 -5.78 -1.94
C LEU A 354 -31.24 -5.85 -3.09
N ASP A 355 -31.49 -7.04 -3.61
CA ASP A 355 -32.64 -7.33 -4.45
C ASP A 355 -33.81 -7.81 -3.57
N PRO A 356 -34.92 -7.05 -3.48
CA PRO A 356 -36.03 -7.40 -2.59
C PRO A 356 -36.77 -8.67 -3.02
N VAL A 357 -36.62 -9.11 -4.27
CA VAL A 357 -37.31 -10.31 -4.78
C VAL A 357 -36.58 -11.58 -4.33
N THR A 358 -35.27 -11.65 -4.54
CA THR A 358 -34.48 -12.84 -4.19
C THR A 358 -33.91 -12.81 -2.78
N GLY A 359 -33.78 -11.62 -2.18
CA GLY A 359 -33.06 -11.41 -0.91
C GLY A 359 -31.53 -11.47 -1.07
N LEU A 360 -31.01 -11.56 -2.30
CA LEU A 360 -29.58 -11.58 -2.58
C LEU A 360 -29.03 -10.17 -2.83
N SER A 361 -27.72 -10.01 -2.63
CA SER A 361 -27.03 -8.73 -2.82
C SER A 361 -26.38 -8.64 -4.20
N ARG A 362 -26.25 -7.42 -4.72
CA ARG A 362 -25.62 -7.08 -6.00
C ARG A 362 -24.60 -5.97 -5.78
N TYR A 363 -23.57 -5.92 -6.62
CA TYR A 363 -22.73 -4.73 -6.71
C TYR A 363 -23.55 -3.63 -7.38
N ARG A 364 -24.05 -2.67 -6.61
CA ARG A 364 -24.94 -1.60 -7.12
C ARG A 364 -24.66 -0.29 -6.38
N PRO A 365 -23.53 0.38 -6.67
CA PRO A 365 -23.16 1.62 -6.01
C PRO A 365 -24.04 2.80 -6.42
N GLU A 366 -24.23 3.75 -5.51
CA GLU A 366 -25.15 4.89 -5.68
C GLU A 366 -24.55 6.08 -6.46
N GLY A 367 -23.28 6.00 -6.86
CA GLY A 367 -22.57 7.11 -7.52
C GLY A 367 -23.30 7.65 -8.75
N LYS A 368 -23.09 8.94 -9.06
CA LYS A 368 -23.74 9.66 -10.16
C LYS A 368 -22.73 10.30 -11.12
N GLY A 369 -23.15 10.48 -12.37
CA GLY A 369 -22.36 11.12 -13.42
C GLY A 369 -21.28 10.22 -14.02
N VAL A 370 -20.40 10.84 -14.81
CA VAL A 370 -19.22 10.19 -15.40
C VAL A 370 -18.14 10.02 -14.32
N PRO A 371 -17.56 8.81 -14.14
CA PRO A 371 -16.43 8.60 -13.24
C PRO A 371 -15.24 9.52 -13.60
N PRO A 372 -14.74 10.37 -12.67
CA PRO A 372 -13.70 11.35 -12.97
C PRO A 372 -12.28 10.75 -13.02
N GLU A 373 -12.09 9.54 -12.48
CA GLU A 373 -10.77 8.94 -12.26
C GLU A 373 -10.20 8.18 -13.47
N THR A 374 -11.00 8.02 -14.53
CA THR A 374 -10.59 7.35 -15.76
C THR A 374 -9.80 8.29 -16.66
N GLU A 375 -9.05 7.72 -17.61
CA GLU A 375 -8.40 8.49 -18.66
C GLU A 375 -9.42 9.35 -19.42
N ALA A 376 -8.99 10.54 -19.88
CA ALA A 376 -9.89 11.53 -20.46
C ALA A 376 -10.61 11.05 -21.74
N ASP A 377 -10.02 10.09 -22.45
CA ASP A 377 -10.55 9.50 -23.68
C ASP A 377 -11.40 8.24 -23.44
N HIS A 378 -11.39 7.70 -22.21
CA HIS A 378 -11.94 6.38 -21.91
C HIS A 378 -13.40 6.22 -22.32
N PHE A 379 -14.24 7.22 -22.05
CA PHE A 379 -15.66 7.18 -22.35
C PHE A 379 -16.09 7.96 -23.60
N VAL A 380 -15.14 8.54 -24.36
CA VAL A 380 -15.45 9.35 -25.56
C VAL A 380 -16.37 8.60 -26.51
N HIS A 381 -16.01 7.37 -26.85
CA HIS A 381 -16.76 6.53 -27.78
C HIS A 381 -18.19 6.19 -27.31
N VAL A 382 -18.44 6.18 -25.99
CA VAL A 382 -19.77 5.93 -25.42
C VAL A 382 -20.63 7.19 -25.50
N LEU A 383 -20.02 8.35 -25.34
CA LEU A 383 -20.73 9.60 -25.10
C LEU A 383 -20.86 10.48 -26.34
N GLU A 384 -19.99 10.32 -27.34
CA GLU A 384 -20.09 11.00 -28.64
C GLU A 384 -21.46 10.87 -29.32
N PRO A 385 -22.12 9.69 -29.37
CA PRO A 385 -23.46 9.57 -29.93
C PRO A 385 -24.50 10.42 -29.18
N TYR A 386 -24.37 10.52 -27.85
CA TYR A 386 -25.28 11.32 -27.04
C TYR A 386 -24.98 12.82 -27.18
N ALA A 387 -23.71 13.22 -27.22
CA ALA A 387 -23.31 14.59 -27.50
C ALA A 387 -23.86 15.07 -28.84
N ALA A 388 -23.73 14.25 -29.89
CA ALA A 388 -24.27 14.54 -31.22
C ALA A 388 -25.81 14.63 -31.22
N LYS A 389 -26.51 13.75 -30.48
CA LYS A 389 -27.97 13.79 -30.30
C LYS A 389 -28.45 15.12 -29.70
N HIS A 390 -27.67 15.72 -28.80
CA HIS A 390 -27.98 17.01 -28.15
C HIS A 390 -27.38 18.23 -28.87
N GLY A 391 -26.66 18.03 -29.98
CA GLY A 391 -26.00 19.11 -30.71
C GLY A 391 -24.90 19.82 -29.91
N MET A 392 -24.29 19.13 -28.95
CA MET A 392 -23.24 19.65 -28.07
C MET A 392 -21.89 19.07 -28.47
N THR A 393 -20.80 19.76 -28.11
CA THR A 393 -19.48 19.12 -28.09
C THR A 393 -19.40 18.08 -26.98
N TRP A 394 -18.44 17.16 -27.06
CA TRP A 394 -18.20 16.16 -26.03
C TRP A 394 -18.03 16.78 -24.62
N GLN A 395 -17.18 17.79 -24.49
CA GLN A 395 -16.91 18.45 -23.20
C GLN A 395 -18.15 19.16 -22.62
N GLU A 396 -18.92 19.83 -23.47
CA GLU A 396 -20.19 20.48 -23.06
C GLU A 396 -21.21 19.44 -22.60
N PHE A 397 -21.30 18.32 -23.31
CA PHE A 397 -22.20 17.23 -22.96
C PHE A 397 -21.85 16.61 -21.59
N VAL A 398 -20.56 16.34 -21.30
CA VAL A 398 -20.14 15.85 -19.96
C VAL A 398 -20.60 16.80 -18.87
N LYS A 399 -20.36 18.09 -19.07
CA LYS A 399 -20.70 19.11 -18.09
C LYS A 399 -22.21 19.17 -17.86
N ALA A 400 -23.00 19.18 -18.94
CA ALA A 400 -24.46 19.20 -18.88
C ALA A 400 -25.04 17.91 -18.25
N TYR A 401 -24.48 16.74 -18.60
CA TYR A 401 -24.88 15.45 -18.03
C TYR A 401 -24.55 15.36 -16.53
N ASN A 402 -23.34 15.75 -16.13
CA ASN A 402 -22.94 15.78 -14.73
C ASN A 402 -23.73 16.84 -13.93
N ALA A 403 -24.17 17.93 -14.55
CA ALA A 403 -25.04 18.93 -13.92
C ALA A 403 -26.52 18.49 -13.81
N GLU A 404 -26.90 17.35 -14.41
CA GLU A 404 -28.30 16.89 -14.59
C GLU A 404 -29.17 17.81 -15.46
N ASP A 405 -28.55 18.71 -16.24
CA ASP A 405 -29.24 19.54 -17.25
C ASP A 405 -29.75 18.67 -18.42
N VAL A 406 -29.04 17.57 -18.70
CA VAL A 406 -29.41 16.55 -19.69
C VAL A 406 -29.68 15.23 -18.97
N LYS A 407 -30.78 14.57 -19.34
CA LYS A 407 -31.19 13.28 -18.78
C LYS A 407 -31.20 12.21 -19.86
N GLU A 408 -30.36 11.19 -19.68
CA GLU A 408 -30.24 10.04 -20.58
C GLU A 408 -30.28 8.75 -19.76
N PRO A 409 -31.47 8.16 -19.53
CA PRO A 409 -31.62 6.98 -18.67
C PRO A 409 -30.79 5.77 -19.11
N GLU A 410 -30.61 5.58 -20.42
CA GLU A 410 -29.75 4.50 -20.97
C GLU A 410 -28.28 4.71 -20.60
N LEU A 411 -27.84 5.97 -20.54
CA LEU A 411 -26.48 6.33 -20.13
C LEU A 411 -26.31 6.21 -18.61
N ASP A 412 -27.35 6.56 -17.83
CA ASP A 412 -27.38 6.34 -16.39
C ASP A 412 -27.24 4.84 -16.05
N GLU A 413 -27.93 3.97 -16.79
CA GLU A 413 -27.82 2.51 -16.67
C GLU A 413 -26.42 2.03 -17.06
N TYR A 414 -25.85 2.52 -18.16
CA TYR A 414 -24.47 2.20 -18.54
C TYR A 414 -23.47 2.50 -17.41
N PHE A 415 -23.50 3.70 -16.85
CA PHE A 415 -22.57 4.08 -15.78
C PHE A 415 -22.85 3.39 -14.44
N MET A 416 -24.10 3.00 -14.17
CA MET A 416 -24.43 2.14 -13.05
C MET A 416 -23.72 0.79 -13.20
N HIS A 417 -23.73 0.20 -14.40
CA HIS A 417 -23.00 -1.03 -14.68
C HIS A 417 -21.48 -0.83 -14.60
N ASP A 418 -20.89 0.21 -15.19
CA ASP A 418 -19.44 0.48 -15.08
C ASP A 418 -18.99 0.57 -13.61
N ARG A 419 -19.69 1.36 -12.78
CA ARG A 419 -19.36 1.48 -11.36
C ARG A 419 -19.51 0.17 -10.60
N ALA A 420 -20.52 -0.64 -10.94
CA ALA A 420 -20.71 -1.96 -10.38
C ALA A 420 -19.57 -2.93 -10.74
N VAL A 421 -19.07 -2.89 -11.99
CA VAL A 421 -17.90 -3.68 -12.40
C VAL A 421 -16.69 -3.30 -11.53
N ARG A 422 -16.43 -2.00 -11.34
CA ARG A 422 -15.33 -1.51 -10.47
C ARG A 422 -15.51 -1.89 -9.00
N GLU A 423 -16.75 -1.86 -8.48
CA GLU A 423 -17.06 -2.31 -7.11
C GLU A 423 -16.85 -3.82 -6.95
N SER A 424 -17.00 -4.61 -8.03
CA SER A 424 -16.76 -6.05 -7.99
C SER A 424 -15.27 -6.44 -7.95
N GLY A 425 -14.36 -5.50 -8.23
CA GLY A 425 -12.92 -5.75 -8.39
C GLY A 425 -12.51 -6.48 -9.67
N HIS A 426 -13.45 -6.72 -10.59
CA HIS A 426 -13.22 -7.43 -11.85
C HIS A 426 -13.38 -6.52 -13.08
N ASP A 427 -12.87 -5.29 -12.98
CA ASP A 427 -12.83 -4.30 -14.05
C ASP A 427 -11.66 -4.56 -15.02
N THR A 428 -11.89 -5.01 -16.25
CA THR A 428 -13.17 -5.35 -16.90
C THR A 428 -13.27 -6.83 -17.27
N SER A 429 -14.50 -7.36 -17.32
CA SER A 429 -14.77 -8.76 -17.68
C SER A 429 -16.07 -8.87 -18.46
N TYR A 430 -16.07 -9.63 -19.56
CA TYR A 430 -17.28 -9.91 -20.35
C TYR A 430 -18.43 -10.52 -19.55
N ARG A 431 -18.13 -11.14 -18.40
CA ARG A 431 -19.14 -11.64 -17.46
C ARG A 431 -20.01 -10.53 -16.88
N LEU A 432 -19.46 -9.31 -16.76
CA LEU A 432 -20.02 -8.22 -15.97
C LEU A 432 -20.33 -6.97 -16.81
N GLU A 433 -19.69 -6.79 -17.95
CA GLU A 433 -19.94 -5.64 -18.85
C GLU A 433 -21.42 -5.43 -19.15
N LYS A 434 -21.92 -4.21 -18.91
CA LYS A 434 -23.32 -3.79 -19.14
C LYS A 434 -24.40 -4.55 -18.38
N VAL A 435 -24.04 -5.49 -17.49
CA VAL A 435 -25.01 -6.33 -16.76
C VAL A 435 -24.74 -6.39 -15.25
N CYS A 436 -23.54 -6.03 -14.78
CA CYS A 436 -23.07 -6.23 -13.41
C CYS A 436 -24.06 -5.81 -12.31
N ALA A 437 -24.56 -4.57 -12.37
CA ALA A 437 -25.50 -4.02 -11.38
C ALA A 437 -26.84 -4.78 -11.23
N ASN A 438 -27.16 -5.68 -12.16
CA ASN A 438 -28.36 -6.51 -12.14
C ASN A 438 -28.05 -7.96 -11.74
N LEU A 439 -26.77 -8.33 -11.57
CA LEU A 439 -26.33 -9.68 -11.22
C LEU A 439 -26.15 -9.84 -9.72
N ALA A 440 -26.89 -10.78 -9.12
CA ALA A 440 -26.58 -11.33 -7.81
C ALA A 440 -25.43 -12.34 -7.98
N THR A 441 -24.20 -11.86 -7.90
CA THR A 441 -23.02 -12.68 -8.19
C THR A 441 -22.77 -13.70 -7.09
N ILE A 442 -22.27 -14.88 -7.47
CA ILE A 442 -21.81 -15.87 -6.49
C ILE A 442 -20.68 -15.30 -5.63
N ASP A 443 -19.86 -14.42 -6.20
CA ASP A 443 -18.75 -13.73 -5.55
C ASP A 443 -19.23 -12.98 -4.30
N LEU A 444 -20.14 -12.00 -4.46
CA LEU A 444 -20.60 -11.17 -3.35
C LEU A 444 -21.41 -12.00 -2.34
N ASN A 445 -22.33 -12.84 -2.84
CA ASN A 445 -23.24 -13.57 -1.96
C ASN A 445 -22.53 -14.66 -1.15
N SER A 446 -21.40 -15.18 -1.63
CA SER A 446 -20.54 -16.08 -0.85
C SER A 446 -19.83 -15.34 0.29
N LEU A 447 -19.41 -14.09 0.07
CA LEU A 447 -18.74 -13.26 1.08
C LEU A 447 -19.72 -12.76 2.13
N THR A 448 -20.92 -12.34 1.74
CA THR A 448 -21.96 -11.92 2.69
C THR A 448 -22.48 -13.08 3.55
N LEU A 449 -22.33 -14.33 3.11
CA LEU A 449 -22.65 -15.52 3.92
C LEU A 449 -21.64 -15.75 5.07
N GLN A 450 -20.42 -15.21 4.94
CA GLN A 450 -19.36 -15.36 5.95
C GLN A 450 -19.47 -14.35 7.10
N VAL A 451 -20.33 -13.34 6.95
CA VAL A 451 -20.64 -12.32 7.96
C VAL A 451 -21.81 -12.80 8.80
#